data_AF-A0A673URY5-F1
#
_entry.id   AF-A0A673URY5-F1
#
_cell.length_a   1.000
_cell.length_b   1.000
_cell.length_c   1.000
_cell.angle_alpha   90.00
_cell.angle_beta   90.00
_cell.angle_gamma   90.00
#
_symmetry.space_group_name_H-M   'P 1'
#
loop_
_entity.id
_entity.type
_entity.pdbx_description
1 polymer ?
#
loop_
_entity_poly.entity_id
_entity_poly.type
_entity_poly.pdbx_seq_one_letter_code
_entity_poly.pdbx_strand_id
1 'polypeptide(L)'
;MKFLLFLLILLAMEPVVSAECWMNGHCWLVCKSEEDRLTYCSNHKQCCVLSRYLTIQPMTVERIQPWTIPQRSKPGQRGNINGYHVH
;
A
#
# COMPACT_ATOMS: atom_id res chain seq x y z
N MET A 1 -34.71 -27.77 22.29
CA MET A 1 -33.47 -26.96 22.37
C MET A 1 -32.52 -27.16 21.18
N LYS A 2 -33.03 -27.47 19.98
CA LYS A 2 -32.20 -27.77 18.79
C LYS A 2 -32.08 -26.57 17.83
N PHE A 3 -33.06 -25.66 17.87
CA PHE A 3 -33.05 -24.41 17.09
C PHE A 3 -32.00 -23.39 17.53
N LEU A 4 -31.68 -23.35 18.84
CA LEU A 4 -30.68 -22.42 19.38
C LEU A 4 -29.27 -22.71 18.84
N LEU A 5 -28.94 -23.99 18.67
CA LEU A 5 -27.66 -24.41 18.06
C LEU A 5 -27.56 -23.95 16.61
N PHE A 6 -28.66 -24.02 15.85
CA PHE A 6 -28.68 -23.58 14.46
C PHE A 6 -28.48 -22.07 14.34
N LEU A 7 -29.10 -21.31 15.24
CA LEU A 7 -28.90 -19.85 15.35
C LEU A 7 -27.45 -19.50 15.69
N LEU A 8 -26.82 -20.23 16.62
CA LEU A 8 -25.40 -20.02 16.97
C LEU A 8 -24.45 -20.27 15.80
N ILE A 9 -24.72 -21.30 14.98
CA ILE A 9 -23.89 -21.60 13.79
C ILE A 9 -24.04 -20.50 12.73
N LEU A 10 -25.26 -20.02 12.51
CA LEU A 10 -25.53 -18.95 11.53
C LEU A 10 -24.95 -17.60 11.97
N LEU A 11 -24.91 -17.29 13.28
CA LEU A 11 -24.26 -16.08 13.79
C LEU A 11 -22.73 -16.16 13.82
N ALA A 12 -22.15 -17.37 13.95
CA ALA A 12 -20.71 -17.57 13.98
C ALA A 12 -20.07 -17.61 12.58
N MET A 13 -20.87 -17.86 11.53
CA MET A 13 -20.44 -17.62 10.16
C MET A 13 -20.32 -16.13 9.94
N GLU A 14 -19.09 -15.67 9.70
CA GLU A 14 -18.85 -14.31 9.20
C GLU A 14 -19.83 -14.05 8.06
N PRO A 15 -20.61 -12.96 8.12
CA PRO A 15 -21.64 -12.73 7.14
C PRO A 15 -21.02 -12.77 5.74
N VAL A 16 -21.65 -13.50 4.83
CA VAL A 16 -21.41 -13.44 3.37
C VAL A 16 -21.77 -12.04 2.83
N VAL A 17 -22.03 -11.07 3.70
CA VAL A 17 -22.10 -9.66 3.39
C VAL A 17 -20.68 -9.24 3.03
N SER A 18 -20.49 -9.04 1.74
CA SER A 18 -19.29 -8.44 1.18
C SER A 18 -18.92 -7.21 2.01
N ALA A 19 -17.87 -7.32 2.81
CA ALA A 19 -17.30 -6.16 3.47
C ALA A 19 -16.92 -5.18 2.35
N GLU A 20 -17.51 -3.99 2.39
CA GLU A 20 -17.09 -2.92 1.49
C GLU A 20 -15.61 -2.64 1.75
N CYS A 21 -14.88 -2.51 0.66
CA CYS A 21 -13.48 -2.13 0.67
C CYS A 21 -13.30 -0.84 -0.15
N TRP A 22 -12.08 -0.59 -0.61
CA TRP A 22 -11.70 0.66 -1.26
C TRP A 22 -12.65 1.10 -2.40
N MET A 23 -13.08 2.36 -2.38
CA MET A 23 -13.98 3.01 -3.36
C MET A 23 -15.15 2.12 -3.83
N ASN A 24 -16.09 1.82 -2.92
CA ASN A 24 -17.25 0.95 -3.16
C ASN A 24 -16.87 -0.44 -3.70
N GLY A 25 -15.64 -0.87 -3.41
CA GLY A 25 -15.17 -2.20 -3.71
C GLY A 25 -15.79 -3.23 -2.79
N HIS A 26 -15.66 -4.49 -3.17
CA HIS A 26 -16.26 -5.60 -2.45
C HIS A 26 -15.25 -6.72 -2.24
N CYS A 27 -15.25 -7.32 -1.05
CA CYS A 27 -14.38 -8.46 -0.73
C CYS A 27 -14.92 -9.77 -1.32
N TRP A 28 -14.24 -10.31 -2.32
CA TRP A 28 -14.57 -11.57 -2.99
C TRP A 28 -13.39 -12.54 -3.02
N LEU A 29 -13.65 -13.84 -3.14
CA LEU A 29 -12.57 -14.81 -3.30
C LEU A 29 -11.80 -14.59 -4.62
N VAL A 30 -12.55 -14.24 -5.68
CA VAL A 30 -12.06 -13.98 -7.03
C VAL A 30 -12.85 -12.80 -7.59
N CYS A 31 -12.15 -11.83 -8.21
CA CYS A 31 -12.79 -10.68 -8.85
C CYS A 31 -13.47 -11.07 -10.17
N LYS A 32 -14.52 -10.32 -10.55
CA LYS A 32 -15.18 -10.48 -11.84
C LYS A 32 -14.31 -9.95 -12.98
N SER A 33 -14.67 -10.25 -14.22
CA SER A 33 -13.91 -9.81 -15.41
C SER A 33 -13.79 -8.30 -15.56
N GLU A 34 -14.78 -7.54 -15.08
CA GLU A 34 -14.82 -6.07 -15.12
C GLU A 34 -14.26 -5.41 -13.85
N GLU A 35 -13.71 -6.22 -12.94
CA GLU A 35 -13.18 -5.79 -11.65
C GLU A 35 -11.69 -6.14 -11.55
N ASP A 36 -10.93 -5.23 -10.98
CA ASP A 36 -9.52 -5.41 -10.70
C ASP A 36 -9.29 -5.67 -9.21
N ARG A 37 -8.28 -6.50 -8.93
CA ARG A 37 -7.78 -6.75 -7.58
C ARG A 37 -6.86 -5.62 -7.14
N LEU A 38 -7.27 -4.88 -6.11
CA LEU A 38 -6.46 -3.79 -5.56
C LEU A 38 -5.63 -4.20 -4.34
N THR A 39 -6.28 -4.80 -3.33
CA THR A 39 -5.65 -5.20 -2.06
C THR A 39 -6.31 -6.46 -1.49
N TYR A 40 -5.85 -6.94 -0.35
CA TYR A 40 -6.50 -8.00 0.42
C TYR A 40 -7.35 -7.43 1.54
N CYS A 41 -8.50 -8.06 1.79
CA CYS A 41 -9.36 -7.77 2.92
C CYS A 41 -8.86 -8.48 4.19
N SER A 42 -9.41 -8.12 5.36
CA SER A 42 -9.04 -8.73 6.66
C SER A 42 -9.27 -10.24 6.73
N ASN A 43 -10.22 -10.77 5.94
CA ASN A 43 -10.49 -12.20 5.78
C ASN A 43 -9.69 -12.85 4.64
N HIS A 44 -8.61 -12.20 4.18
CA HIS A 44 -7.72 -12.68 3.11
C HIS A 44 -8.38 -12.84 1.74
N LYS A 45 -9.62 -12.36 1.57
CA LYS A 45 -10.28 -12.22 0.27
C LYS A 45 -9.68 -11.06 -0.52
N GLN A 46 -9.95 -11.03 -1.82
CA GLN A 46 -9.54 -9.96 -2.72
C GLN A 46 -10.53 -8.79 -2.62
N CYS A 47 -10.02 -7.57 -2.45
CA CYS A 47 -10.79 -6.36 -2.64
C CYS A 47 -10.90 -6.09 -4.15
N CYS A 48 -12.11 -6.27 -4.68
CA CYS A 48 -12.41 -6.13 -6.09
C CYS A 48 -13.11 -4.80 -6.34
N VAL A 49 -12.55 -4.01 -7.25
CA VAL A 49 -13.02 -2.66 -7.59
C VAL A 49 -13.21 -2.60 -9.10
N LEU A 50 -14.27 -1.94 -9.57
CA LEU A 50 -14.51 -1.80 -11.01
C LEU A 50 -13.34 -1.06 -11.69
N SER A 51 -12.82 -1.65 -12.76
CA SER A 51 -11.64 -1.15 -13.49
C SER A 51 -11.78 0.30 -13.96
N ARG A 52 -13.02 0.75 -14.24
CA ARG A 52 -13.32 2.14 -14.63
C ARG A 52 -12.91 3.17 -13.58
N TYR A 53 -12.87 2.80 -12.30
CA TYR A 53 -12.46 3.68 -11.21
C TYR A 53 -10.93 3.72 -11.02
N LEU A 54 -10.19 2.77 -11.61
CA LEU A 54 -8.73 2.70 -11.55
C LEU A 54 -8.04 3.41 -12.72
N THR A 55 -8.77 4.24 -13.47
CA THR A 55 -8.31 4.95 -14.67
C THR A 55 -7.24 6.03 -14.42
N ILE A 56 -6.63 6.07 -13.23
CA ILE A 56 -5.48 6.94 -12.95
C ILE A 56 -4.28 6.38 -13.69
N GLN A 57 -3.99 6.90 -14.88
CA GLN A 57 -2.72 6.66 -15.55
C GLN A 57 -1.61 7.23 -14.67
N PRO A 58 -0.66 6.42 -14.18
CA PRO A 58 0.51 6.94 -13.51
C PRO A 58 1.28 7.78 -14.52
N MET A 59 1.28 9.10 -14.35
CA MET A 59 2.19 9.98 -15.06
C MET A 59 3.55 9.80 -14.39
N THR A 60 4.48 9.11 -15.05
CA THR A 60 5.88 9.18 -14.68
C THR A 60 6.31 10.63 -14.84
N VAL A 61 6.48 11.32 -13.72
CA VAL A 61 7.13 12.62 -13.71
C VAL A 61 8.59 12.37 -14.09
N GLU A 62 8.91 12.44 -15.38
CA GLU A 62 10.29 12.33 -15.89
C GLU A 62 11.21 13.48 -15.43
N ARG A 63 10.74 14.34 -14.51
CA ARG A 63 11.62 15.29 -13.84
C ARG A 63 12.38 14.58 -12.75
N ILE A 64 13.68 14.45 -12.96
CA ILE A 64 14.66 14.27 -11.90
C ILE A 64 14.39 15.37 -10.86
N GLN A 65 13.86 14.99 -9.70
CA GLN A 65 13.60 15.93 -8.61
C GLN A 65 14.95 16.29 -7.99
N PRO A 66 15.21 17.56 -7.63
CA PRO A 66 16.54 17.96 -7.14
C PRO A 66 17.05 17.16 -5.93
N TRP A 67 16.13 16.61 -5.11
CA TRP A 67 16.46 15.76 -3.97
C TRP A 67 16.86 14.33 -4.36
N THR A 68 16.55 13.85 -5.57
CA THR A 68 16.99 12.53 -6.07
C THR A 68 18.41 12.55 -6.65
N ILE A 69 19.01 13.73 -6.82
CA ILE A 69 20.38 13.89 -7.30
C ILE A 69 21.33 13.65 -6.11
N PRO A 70 22.22 12.64 -6.17
CA PRO A 70 23.22 12.43 -5.13
C PRO A 70 24.10 13.67 -4.99
N GLN A 71 24.07 14.30 -3.81
CA GLN A 71 24.92 15.45 -3.51
C GLN A 71 26.37 14.96 -3.43
N ARG A 72 27.23 15.42 -4.34
CA ARG A 72 28.67 15.17 -4.20
C ARG A 72 29.13 15.88 -2.92
N SER A 73 29.65 15.12 -1.96
CA SER A 73 30.32 15.68 -0.80
C SER A 73 31.47 16.57 -1.28
N LYS A 74 31.51 17.83 -0.79
CA LYS A 74 32.61 18.73 -1.11
C LYS A 74 33.93 18.07 -0.67
N PRO A 75 34.99 18.04 -1.49
CA PRO A 75 36.30 17.64 -1.01
C PRO A 75 36.68 18.61 0.12
N GLY A 76 36.88 18.08 1.33
CA GLY A 76 37.32 18.88 2.46
C GLY A 76 38.62 19.59 2.11
N GLN A 77 38.64 20.92 2.25
CA GLN A 77 39.88 21.68 2.18
C GLN A 77 40.82 21.15 3.26
N ARG A 78 41.88 20.45 2.82
CA ARG A 78 42.95 19.99 3.70
C ARG A 78 43.75 21.23 4.10
N GLY A 79 43.41 21.84 5.24
CA GLY A 79 44.14 22.96 5.82
C GLY A 79 45.57 22.53 6.17
N ASN A 80 46.55 23.28 5.66
CA ASN A 80 47.96 23.11 5.99
C ASN A 80 48.21 23.71 7.38
N ILE A 81 48.41 22.86 8.39
CA ILE A 81 48.80 23.26 9.75
C ILE A 81 50.15 22.63 10.08
N ASN A 82 51.23 23.35 9.77
CA ASN A 82 52.53 23.14 10.37
C ASN A 82 52.98 24.44 11.02
N GLY A 83 52.76 24.53 12.33
CA GLY A 83 53.22 25.64 13.15
C GLY A 83 52.97 25.36 14.62
N TYR A 84 53.85 24.57 15.25
CA TYR A 84 54.04 24.60 16.70
C TYR A 84 55.53 24.46 17.02
N HIS A 85 56.11 25.58 17.44
CA HIS A 85 57.34 25.68 18.22
C HIS A 85 57.12 25.00 19.58
N VAL A 86 58.09 24.20 20.03
CA VAL A 86 58.20 23.76 21.43
C VAL A 86 59.62 24.09 21.88
N HIS A 87 59.71 24.73 23.04
CA HIS A 87 60.92 25.14 23.75
C HIS A 87 61.85 23.98 24.08
#